data_AF-A0AA43HDW5-F1
#
_entry.id   AF-A0AA43HDW5-F1
#
_cell.length_a   1.000
_cell.length_b   1.000
_cell.length_c   1.000
_cell.angle_alpha   90.00
_cell.angle_beta   90.00
_cell.angle_gamma   90.00
#
_symmetry.space_group_name_H-M   'P 1'
#
loop_
_entity.id
_entity.type
_entity.pdbx_description
1 polymer ?
#
loop_
_entity_poly.entity_id
_entity_poly.type
_entity_poly.pdbx_seq_one_letter_code
_entity_poly.pdbx_strand_id
1 'polypeptide(L)'
;MNQSNKKKIKVTKDGPYQVTGHIPFNQLGFVADKKGASSAYKEIQQYKVDETYYLCRCGKSNNYPFCDGSHLQGEPFDGTETSGHKSYDQMAEKIEGEQVDLLDAEELCAVARFCDTYGSTWNLVADSNDPKSIEIIKQQCANCPSGRLTMVTKEGERLEAELPQEISILEDIPAEAHGPIWVKGGIPIEDANGHFYPIRNRVTLCRCGKSKNKPFCDATHMQNQGELKD
;
A
#
# COMPACT_ATOMS: atom_id res chain seq x y z
N MET A 1 17.64 -25.67 0.67
CA MET A 1 17.49 -24.31 1.23
C MET A 1 16.43 -23.59 0.41
N ASN A 2 15.22 -23.40 0.97
CA ASN A 2 14.08 -22.86 0.24
C ASN A 2 14.35 -21.42 -0.24
N GLN A 3 14.08 -21.15 -1.51
CA GLN A 3 14.30 -19.86 -2.17
C GLN A 3 13.46 -18.71 -1.57
N SER A 4 12.44 -19.02 -0.76
CA SER A 4 11.50 -18.04 -0.18
C SER A 4 12.05 -17.21 0.99
N ASN A 5 13.24 -17.52 1.52
CA ASN A 5 13.84 -16.78 2.64
C ASN A 5 14.78 -15.62 2.23
N LYS A 6 14.91 -15.32 0.93
CA LYS A 6 15.84 -14.28 0.44
C LYS A 6 15.25 -12.87 0.42
N LYS A 7 13.96 -12.73 0.11
CA LYS A 7 13.29 -11.44 -0.06
C LYS A 7 12.43 -11.09 1.14
N LYS A 8 12.68 -9.96 1.78
CA LYS A 8 11.88 -9.47 2.90
C LYS A 8 12.08 -7.98 3.13
N ILE A 9 11.17 -7.41 3.91
CA ILE A 9 11.32 -6.08 4.49
C ILE A 9 11.39 -6.24 6.01
N LYS A 10 12.38 -5.62 6.65
CA LYS A 10 12.45 -5.49 8.10
C LYS A 10 12.15 -4.05 8.50
N VAL A 11 11.22 -3.88 9.43
CA VAL A 11 10.99 -2.62 10.13
C VAL A 11 12.09 -2.50 11.19
N THR A 12 13.02 -1.56 11.01
CA THR A 12 14.06 -1.33 12.03
C THR A 12 13.52 -0.43 13.13
N LYS A 13 13.84 -0.72 14.40
CA LYS A 13 13.40 0.10 15.54
C LYS A 13 13.78 1.56 15.33
N ASP A 14 12.80 2.47 15.36
CA ASP A 14 12.95 3.92 15.17
C ASP A 14 13.74 4.34 13.92
N GLY A 15 13.87 3.42 12.95
CA GLY A 15 14.72 3.60 11.78
C GLY A 15 13.98 3.35 10.46
N PRO A 16 14.70 3.15 9.35
CA PRO A 16 14.14 2.90 8.04
C PRO A 16 13.51 1.51 7.89
N TYR A 17 12.88 1.29 6.74
CA TYR A 17 12.63 -0.07 6.25
C TYR A 17 13.89 -0.62 5.61
N GLN A 18 14.41 -1.74 6.11
CA GLN A 18 15.49 -2.48 5.46
C GLN A 18 14.88 -3.48 4.47
N VAL A 19 15.13 -3.31 3.19
CA VAL A 19 14.72 -4.24 2.14
C VAL A 19 15.90 -5.14 1.79
N THR A 20 15.68 -6.44 1.71
CA THR A 20 16.71 -7.44 1.39
C THR A 20 16.23 -8.38 0.29
N GLY A 21 17.14 -8.87 -0.55
CA GLY A 21 16.87 -9.85 -1.60
C GLY A 21 16.78 -9.25 -3.01
N HIS A 22 17.38 -8.08 -3.23
CA HIS A 22 17.37 -7.37 -4.52
C HIS A 22 15.96 -7.22 -5.10
N ILE A 23 15.02 -6.75 -4.27
CA ILE A 23 13.64 -6.53 -4.70
C ILE A 23 13.60 -5.32 -5.65
N PRO A 24 13.00 -5.44 -6.85
CA PRO A 24 12.85 -4.31 -7.76
C PRO A 24 12.14 -3.12 -7.11
N PHE A 25 12.58 -1.92 -7.47
CA PHE A 25 12.10 -0.69 -6.87
C PHE A 25 11.85 0.40 -7.92
N ASN A 26 10.63 0.93 -7.97
CA ASN A 26 10.24 1.99 -8.90
C ASN A 26 9.39 3.06 -8.20
N GLN A 27 9.06 4.09 -8.96
CA GLN A 27 8.16 5.16 -8.55
C GLN A 27 6.99 5.23 -9.53
N LEU A 28 5.77 5.26 -9.00
CA LEU A 28 4.54 5.31 -9.76
C LEU A 28 3.75 6.57 -9.40
N GLY A 29 3.25 7.26 -10.41
CA GLY A 29 2.33 8.38 -10.27
C GLY A 29 0.88 7.96 -10.47
N PHE A 30 -0.05 8.51 -9.69
CA PHE A 30 -1.47 8.37 -9.96
C PHE A 30 -1.85 9.12 -11.25
N VAL A 31 -2.62 8.45 -12.12
CA VAL A 31 -3.25 9.06 -13.30
C VAL A 31 -4.71 9.30 -12.98
N ALA A 32 -5.09 10.58 -12.89
CA ALA A 32 -6.48 10.97 -12.71
C ALA A 32 -7.21 11.03 -14.06
N ASP A 33 -8.48 10.64 -14.07
CA ASP A 33 -9.38 10.92 -15.19
C ASP A 33 -9.82 12.40 -15.20
N LYS A 34 -10.67 12.77 -16.18
CA LYS A 34 -11.19 14.15 -16.31
C LYS A 34 -12.03 14.61 -15.11
N LYS A 35 -12.47 13.71 -14.24
CA LYS A 35 -13.27 13.99 -13.04
C LYS A 35 -12.40 14.00 -11.77
N GLY A 36 -11.07 13.86 -11.89
CA GLY A 36 -10.14 13.85 -10.76
C GLY A 36 -10.03 12.51 -10.05
N ALA A 37 -10.67 11.47 -10.60
CA ALA A 37 -10.74 10.14 -10.01
C ALA A 37 -9.55 9.28 -10.48
N SER A 38 -8.95 8.49 -9.59
CA SER A 38 -7.80 7.65 -9.94
C SER A 38 -8.21 6.59 -10.97
N SER A 39 -7.53 6.57 -12.11
CA SER A 39 -7.84 5.69 -13.25
C SER A 39 -6.75 4.66 -13.54
N ALA A 40 -5.49 5.01 -13.32
CA ALA A 40 -4.35 4.11 -13.50
C ALA A 40 -3.13 4.58 -12.69
N TYR A 41 -2.08 3.78 -12.73
CA TYR A 41 -0.73 4.18 -12.35
C TYR A 41 0.11 4.40 -13.62
N LYS A 42 1.05 5.34 -13.54
CA LYS A 42 2.08 5.54 -14.56
C LYS A 42 3.46 5.43 -13.92
N GLU A 43 4.35 4.66 -14.52
CA GLU A 43 5.74 4.63 -14.07
C GLU A 43 6.43 5.98 -14.34
N ILE A 44 7.03 6.53 -13.29
CA ILE A 44 7.80 7.78 -13.34
C ILE A 44 9.26 7.45 -13.57
N GLN A 45 9.81 6.52 -12.77
CA GLN A 45 11.19 6.09 -12.87
C GLN A 45 11.41 4.74 -12.18
N GLN A 46 12.52 4.09 -12.53
CA GLN A 46 13.04 2.90 -11.86
C GLN A 46 14.33 3.25 -11.12
N TYR A 47 14.54 2.63 -9.96
CA TYR A 47 15.76 2.81 -9.18
C TYR A 47 16.68 1.61 -9.35
N LYS A 48 17.98 1.88 -9.54
CA LYS A 48 19.00 0.85 -9.38
C LYS A 48 19.26 0.66 -7.89
N VAL A 49 19.07 -0.56 -7.40
CA VAL A 49 19.21 -0.90 -5.97
C VAL A 49 20.20 -2.03 -5.77
N ASP A 50 20.81 -2.07 -4.59
CA ASP A 50 21.71 -3.16 -4.17
C ASP A 50 20.91 -4.37 -3.65
N GLU A 51 21.62 -5.44 -3.28
CA GLU A 51 21.02 -6.63 -2.63
C GLU A 51 20.21 -6.26 -1.38
N THR A 52 20.67 -5.25 -0.63
CA THR A 52 19.98 -4.66 0.51
C THR A 52 20.02 -3.14 0.41
N TYR A 53 18.88 -2.51 0.64
CA TYR A 53 18.74 -1.04 0.61
C TYR A 53 17.73 -0.57 1.66
N TYR A 54 17.75 0.72 1.98
CA TYR A 54 16.98 1.29 3.09
C TYR A 54 16.04 2.39 2.62
N LEU A 55 14.75 2.23 2.86
CA LEU A 55 13.71 3.21 2.51
C LEU A 55 13.36 4.08 3.71
N CYS A 56 13.22 5.38 3.47
CA CYS A 56 12.83 6.33 4.49
C CYS A 56 11.44 6.01 5.05
N ARG A 57 11.35 5.97 6.38
CA ARG A 57 10.10 5.76 7.13
C ARG A 57 9.68 6.97 7.96
N CYS A 58 10.62 7.88 8.26
CA CYS A 58 10.39 9.02 9.15
C CYS A 58 9.84 10.28 8.46
N GLY A 59 9.84 10.30 7.12
CA GLY A 59 9.42 11.46 6.32
C GLY A 59 10.42 12.63 6.27
N LYS A 60 11.60 12.52 6.88
CA LYS A 60 12.57 13.65 7.02
C LYS A 60 13.81 13.55 6.12
N SER A 61 13.92 12.53 5.27
CA SER A 61 15.14 12.29 4.49
C SER A 61 15.31 13.30 3.35
N ASN A 62 16.53 13.79 3.14
CA ASN A 62 16.90 14.64 2.01
C ASN A 62 17.38 13.82 0.79
N ASN A 63 17.48 12.50 0.91
CA ASN A 63 17.79 11.58 -0.19
C ASN A 63 16.58 10.70 -0.51
N TYR A 64 15.39 11.30 -0.47
CA TYR A 64 14.14 10.59 -0.66
C TYR A 64 14.12 9.85 -2.02
N PRO A 65 13.66 8.57 -2.11
CA PRO A 65 12.98 7.75 -1.10
C PRO A 65 13.86 6.98 -0.12
N PHE A 66 15.18 7.07 -0.27
CA PHE A 66 16.11 6.32 0.55
C PHE A 66 16.30 6.97 1.92
N CYS A 67 16.79 6.19 2.87
CA CYS A 67 17.18 6.71 4.17
C CYS A 67 18.59 7.30 4.10
N ASP A 68 18.76 8.51 4.65
CA ASP A 68 20.05 9.23 4.79
C ASP A 68 20.49 9.41 6.25
N GLY A 69 19.77 8.81 7.20
CA GLY A 69 20.04 8.96 8.63
C GLY A 69 19.34 10.13 9.31
N SER A 70 18.54 10.93 8.59
CA SER A 70 17.81 12.08 9.16
C SER A 70 16.86 11.72 10.31
N HIS A 71 16.48 10.46 10.46
CA HIS A 71 15.66 9.97 11.59
C HIS A 71 16.35 10.08 12.96
N LEU A 72 17.68 10.24 12.99
CA LEU A 72 18.48 10.42 14.21
C LEU A 72 18.71 11.89 14.58
N GLN A 73 18.32 12.82 13.70
CA GLN A 73 18.67 14.25 13.81
C GLN A 73 17.53 15.07 14.41
N GLY A 74 17.87 16.08 15.20
CA GLY A 74 16.90 16.96 15.85
C GLY A 74 16.02 16.20 16.84
N GLU A 75 14.71 16.25 16.64
CA GLU A 75 13.77 15.37 17.35
C GLU A 75 13.79 13.96 16.72
N PRO A 76 14.26 12.93 17.46
CA PRO A 76 14.35 11.57 16.94
C PRO A 76 12.99 11.06 16.46
N PHE A 77 13.01 10.25 15.41
CA PHE A 77 11.80 9.62 14.91
C PHE A 77 11.26 8.59 15.91
N ASP A 78 10.03 8.80 16.41
CA ASP A 78 9.27 7.73 17.06
C ASP A 78 8.64 6.82 15.99
N GLY A 79 9.33 5.71 15.76
CA GLY A 79 8.95 4.70 14.79
C GLY A 79 8.23 3.51 15.39
N THR A 80 7.75 3.62 16.64
CA THR A 80 7.05 2.55 17.35
C THR A 80 5.92 1.98 16.48
N GLU A 81 5.97 0.68 16.20
CA GLU A 81 4.87 0.01 15.51
C GLU A 81 3.60 0.01 16.38
N THR A 82 2.48 0.43 15.80
CA THR A 82 1.17 0.49 16.45
C THR A 82 0.16 -0.48 15.83
N SER A 83 0.48 -1.05 14.67
CA SER A 83 -0.36 -2.03 13.99
C SER A 83 -0.30 -3.38 14.68
N GLY A 84 -1.47 -4.02 14.77
CA GLY A 84 -1.57 -5.40 15.21
C GLY A 84 -1.16 -6.41 14.13
N HIS A 85 -1.29 -7.69 14.46
CA HIS A 85 -1.02 -8.81 13.56
C HIS A 85 -2.31 -9.48 13.05
N LYS A 86 -3.39 -8.70 12.90
CA LYS A 86 -4.67 -9.21 12.37
C LYS A 86 -4.48 -9.71 10.94
N SER A 87 -4.99 -10.90 10.64
CA SER A 87 -5.10 -11.38 9.26
C SER A 87 -6.10 -10.51 8.48
N TYR A 88 -6.07 -10.59 7.14
CA TYR A 88 -7.05 -9.90 6.31
C TYR A 88 -8.49 -10.30 6.69
N ASP A 89 -8.74 -11.59 6.87
CA ASP A 89 -10.05 -12.12 7.28
C ASP A 89 -10.55 -11.64 8.63
N GLN A 90 -9.63 -11.31 9.54
CA GLN A 90 -10.00 -10.75 10.85
C GLN A 90 -10.36 -9.26 10.78
N MET A 91 -9.93 -8.56 9.73
CA MET A 91 -10.23 -7.14 9.52
C MET A 91 -11.37 -6.92 8.54
N ALA A 92 -11.53 -7.82 7.57
CA ALA A 92 -12.44 -7.62 6.46
C ALA A 92 -13.89 -7.93 6.84
N GLU A 93 -14.77 -6.99 6.51
CA GLU A 93 -16.21 -7.22 6.54
C GLU A 93 -16.69 -7.65 5.15
N LYS A 94 -17.64 -8.59 5.11
CA LYS A 94 -18.26 -9.04 3.86
C LYS A 94 -19.48 -8.19 3.56
N ILE A 95 -19.52 -7.64 2.35
CA ILE A 95 -20.66 -6.93 1.78
C ILE A 95 -21.22 -7.78 0.65
N GLU A 96 -22.50 -8.13 0.76
CA GLU A 96 -23.18 -8.95 -0.23
C GLU A 96 -23.67 -8.09 -1.40
N GLY A 97 -23.34 -8.51 -2.62
CA GLY A 97 -23.88 -7.94 -3.86
C GLY A 97 -24.86 -8.87 -4.55
N GLU A 98 -25.21 -8.59 -5.80
CA GLU A 98 -26.11 -9.44 -6.60
C GLU A 98 -25.37 -10.62 -7.25
N GLN A 99 -24.28 -10.35 -7.98
CA GLN A 99 -23.48 -11.35 -8.71
C GLN A 99 -22.11 -11.62 -8.07
N VAL A 100 -21.57 -10.64 -7.36
CA VAL A 100 -20.28 -10.74 -6.66
C VAL A 100 -20.41 -10.12 -5.27
N ASP A 101 -19.56 -10.54 -4.35
CA ASP A 101 -19.44 -9.97 -3.02
C ASP A 101 -18.14 -9.16 -2.90
N LEU A 102 -18.05 -8.34 -1.87
CA LEU A 102 -16.87 -7.53 -1.56
C LEU A 102 -16.40 -7.81 -0.14
N LEU A 103 -15.10 -7.99 0.02
CA LEU A 103 -14.43 -7.91 1.32
C LEU A 103 -13.82 -6.52 1.47
N ASP A 104 -14.11 -5.87 2.59
CA ASP A 104 -13.62 -4.54 2.92
C ASP A 104 -12.90 -4.52 4.27
N ALA A 105 -11.57 -4.37 4.24
CA ALA A 105 -10.74 -4.18 5.43
C ALA A 105 -10.41 -2.68 5.59
N GLU A 106 -11.35 -1.90 6.10
CA GLU A 106 -11.27 -0.43 6.16
C GLU A 106 -9.99 0.10 6.83
N GLU A 107 -9.50 -0.60 7.85
CA GLU A 107 -8.24 -0.29 8.56
C GLU A 107 -7.00 -0.18 7.63
N LEU A 108 -7.08 -0.72 6.41
CA LEU A 108 -6.01 -0.69 5.40
C LEU A 108 -6.13 0.48 4.41
N CYS A 109 -7.08 1.41 4.56
CA CYS A 109 -7.27 2.46 3.58
C CYS A 109 -6.02 3.34 3.40
N ALA A 110 -5.55 3.46 2.15
CA ALA A 110 -4.43 4.32 1.77
C ALA A 110 -4.87 5.57 0.97
N VAL A 111 -6.18 5.79 0.81
CA VAL A 111 -6.78 6.92 0.06
C VAL A 111 -6.24 7.00 -1.38
N ALA A 112 -6.13 5.85 -2.04
CA ALA A 112 -5.76 5.76 -3.45
C ALA A 112 -6.88 6.20 -4.41
N ARG A 113 -8.13 6.34 -3.91
CA ARG A 113 -9.32 6.88 -4.61
C ARG A 113 -9.80 6.12 -5.86
N PHE A 114 -9.25 4.94 -6.16
CA PHE A 114 -9.80 4.07 -7.21
C PHE A 114 -11.24 3.61 -6.89
N CYS A 115 -11.50 3.31 -5.62
CA CYS A 115 -12.80 2.81 -5.15
C CYS A 115 -13.92 3.84 -5.20
N ASP A 116 -13.61 5.13 -5.32
CA ASP A 116 -14.63 6.21 -5.35
C ASP A 116 -15.11 6.52 -6.77
N THR A 117 -14.45 5.93 -7.77
CA THR A 117 -14.79 6.14 -9.18
C THR A 117 -16.13 5.47 -9.54
N TYR A 118 -16.82 5.98 -10.57
CA TYR A 118 -18.06 5.39 -11.10
C TYR A 118 -19.20 5.19 -10.08
N GLY A 119 -19.31 6.07 -9.08
CA GLY A 119 -20.38 5.97 -8.07
C GLY A 119 -20.03 5.10 -6.87
N SER A 120 -18.78 4.69 -6.73
CA SER A 120 -18.18 3.87 -5.67
C SER A 120 -18.28 2.35 -5.84
N THR A 121 -17.24 1.62 -5.43
CA THR A 121 -17.19 0.15 -5.49
C THR A 121 -18.37 -0.49 -4.77
N TRP A 122 -18.74 0.01 -3.60
CA TRP A 122 -19.85 -0.53 -2.79
C TRP A 122 -21.19 -0.45 -3.52
N ASN A 123 -21.47 0.67 -4.18
CA ASN A 123 -22.70 0.81 -4.96
C ASN A 123 -22.69 -0.11 -6.20
N LEU A 124 -21.54 -0.24 -6.86
CA LEU A 124 -21.39 -1.14 -8.00
C LEU A 124 -21.58 -2.61 -7.60
N VAL A 125 -21.13 -3.01 -6.41
CA VAL A 125 -21.32 -4.36 -5.86
C VAL A 125 -22.82 -4.63 -5.64
N ALA A 126 -23.54 -3.66 -5.07
CA ALA A 126 -24.98 -3.75 -4.90
C ALA A 126 -25.73 -3.86 -6.26
N ASP A 127 -25.23 -3.25 -7.33
CA ASP A 127 -25.79 -3.32 -8.69
C ASP A 127 -24.96 -4.21 -9.65
N SER A 128 -24.40 -5.31 -9.14
CA SER A 128 -23.49 -6.17 -9.91
C SER A 128 -24.18 -7.04 -10.97
N ASN A 129 -25.46 -6.80 -11.27
CA ASN A 129 -26.19 -7.44 -12.36
C ASN A 129 -25.77 -6.93 -13.75
N ASP A 130 -25.20 -5.71 -13.86
CA ASP A 130 -24.55 -5.24 -15.10
C ASP A 130 -23.12 -5.82 -15.21
N PRO A 131 -22.80 -6.57 -16.26
CA PRO A 131 -21.44 -7.06 -16.49
C PRO A 131 -20.36 -5.97 -16.48
N LYS A 132 -20.70 -4.73 -16.86
CA LYS A 132 -19.76 -3.60 -16.78
C LYS A 132 -19.42 -3.23 -15.35
N SER A 133 -20.38 -3.31 -14.43
CA SER A 133 -20.13 -3.07 -12.99
C SER A 133 -19.10 -4.06 -12.47
N ILE A 134 -19.19 -5.33 -12.84
CA ILE A 134 -18.24 -6.38 -12.44
C ILE A 134 -16.81 -6.05 -12.90
N GLU A 135 -16.63 -5.66 -14.16
CA GLU A 135 -15.31 -5.29 -14.68
C GLU A 135 -14.73 -4.06 -13.97
N ILE A 136 -15.57 -3.06 -13.65
CA ILE A 136 -15.14 -1.87 -12.89
C ILE A 136 -14.76 -2.26 -11.46
N ILE A 137 -15.56 -3.05 -10.75
CA ILE A 137 -15.26 -3.52 -9.39
C ILE A 137 -13.92 -4.26 -9.37
N LYS A 138 -13.72 -5.18 -10.32
CA LYS A 138 -12.48 -5.94 -10.48
C LYS A 138 -11.27 -5.01 -10.64
N GLN A 139 -11.39 -4.01 -11.52
CA GLN A 139 -10.34 -3.02 -11.75
C GLN A 139 -10.06 -2.18 -10.50
N GLN A 140 -11.11 -1.71 -9.81
CA GLN A 140 -10.99 -0.88 -8.60
C GLN A 140 -10.31 -1.65 -7.45
N CYS A 141 -10.68 -2.93 -7.25
CA CYS A 141 -10.05 -3.80 -6.25
C CYS A 141 -8.59 -4.11 -6.61
N ALA A 142 -8.31 -4.41 -7.88
CA ALA A 142 -6.95 -4.69 -8.35
C ALA A 142 -6.02 -3.47 -8.21
N ASN A 143 -6.53 -2.27 -8.47
CA ASN A 143 -5.78 -1.03 -8.36
C ASN A 143 -5.66 -0.49 -6.92
N CYS A 144 -6.38 -1.06 -5.95
CA CYS A 144 -6.23 -0.68 -4.55
C CYS A 144 -4.85 -1.12 -4.03
N PRO A 145 -3.90 -0.21 -3.75
CA PRO A 145 -2.52 -0.60 -3.45
C PRO A 145 -2.39 -1.29 -2.09
N SER A 146 -3.24 -0.95 -1.13
CA SER A 146 -3.23 -1.55 0.19
C SER A 146 -3.94 -2.90 0.25
N GLY A 147 -4.67 -3.27 -0.81
CA GLY A 147 -5.50 -4.47 -0.82
C GLY A 147 -6.70 -4.40 0.13
N ARG A 148 -7.15 -3.19 0.52
CA ARG A 148 -8.36 -2.99 1.36
C ARG A 148 -9.55 -3.76 0.80
N LEU A 149 -9.80 -3.58 -0.50
CA LEU A 149 -10.95 -4.15 -1.20
C LEU A 149 -10.55 -5.39 -2.00
N THR A 150 -11.31 -6.46 -1.81
CA THR A 150 -11.18 -7.71 -2.58
C THR A 150 -12.54 -8.15 -3.09
N MET A 151 -12.70 -8.29 -4.40
CA MET A 151 -13.89 -8.87 -5.01
C MET A 151 -13.91 -10.38 -4.77
N VAL A 152 -15.07 -10.94 -4.47
CA VAL A 152 -15.25 -12.36 -4.16
C VAL A 152 -16.42 -12.92 -4.97
N THR A 153 -16.27 -14.13 -5.49
CA THR A 153 -17.38 -14.84 -6.14
C THR A 153 -18.43 -15.28 -5.11
N LYS A 154 -19.63 -15.67 -5.56
CA LYS A 154 -20.67 -16.19 -4.66
C LYS A 154 -20.27 -17.50 -3.98
N GLU A 155 -19.34 -18.23 -4.57
CA GLU A 155 -18.75 -19.45 -4.04
C GLU A 155 -17.64 -19.18 -3.01
N GLY A 156 -17.27 -17.91 -2.80
CA GLY A 156 -16.26 -17.49 -1.83
C GLY A 156 -14.83 -17.39 -2.38
N GLU A 157 -14.63 -17.49 -3.70
CA GLU A 157 -13.31 -17.35 -4.31
C GLU A 157 -12.88 -15.88 -4.35
N ARG A 158 -11.70 -15.55 -3.81
CA ARG A 158 -11.14 -14.20 -3.90
C ARG A 158 -10.53 -13.95 -5.26
N LEU A 159 -10.93 -12.85 -5.89
CA LEU A 159 -10.46 -12.45 -7.20
C LEU A 159 -9.36 -11.39 -7.05
N GLU A 160 -8.13 -11.87 -6.95
CA GLU A 160 -6.94 -11.03 -6.89
C GLU A 160 -6.00 -11.31 -8.07
N ALA A 161 -5.36 -10.26 -8.59
CA ALA A 161 -4.31 -10.43 -9.56
C ALA A 161 -3.05 -11.01 -8.88
N GLU A 162 -2.35 -11.91 -9.57
CA GLU A 162 -0.99 -12.27 -9.18
C GLU A 162 -0.06 -11.08 -9.44
N LEU A 163 0.66 -10.65 -8.39
CA LEU A 163 1.60 -9.54 -8.48
C LEU A 163 3.03 -10.03 -8.35
N PRO A 164 3.98 -9.47 -9.12
CA PRO A 164 5.39 -9.74 -8.90
C PRO A 164 5.84 -9.17 -7.55
N GLN A 165 6.89 -9.76 -6.98
CA GLN A 165 7.57 -9.18 -5.82
C GLN A 165 8.35 -7.94 -6.24
N GLU A 166 7.76 -6.78 -5.99
CA GLU A 166 8.26 -5.45 -6.32
C GLU A 166 7.80 -4.45 -5.25
N ILE A 167 8.58 -3.36 -5.08
CA ILE A 167 8.19 -2.22 -4.26
C ILE A 167 8.04 -0.99 -5.17
N SER A 168 6.98 -0.20 -4.95
CA SER A 168 6.78 1.09 -5.61
C SER A 168 6.61 2.20 -4.59
N ILE A 169 7.22 3.35 -4.81
CA ILE A 169 6.79 4.59 -4.15
C ILE A 169 5.63 5.19 -4.93
N LEU A 170 4.55 5.52 -4.24
CA LEU A 170 3.40 6.17 -4.86
C LEU A 170 3.50 7.70 -4.75
N GLU A 171 3.18 8.39 -5.84
CA GLU A 171 3.10 9.84 -5.93
C GLU A 171 1.73 10.29 -6.45
N ASP A 172 1.01 11.06 -5.64
CA ASP A 172 -0.26 11.65 -6.02
C ASP A 172 -0.03 13.09 -6.48
N ILE A 173 0.59 13.21 -7.66
CA ILE A 173 0.87 14.49 -8.30
C ILE A 173 -0.41 15.34 -8.43
N PRO A 174 -1.57 14.79 -8.86
CA PRO A 174 -2.81 15.58 -8.93
C PRO A 174 -3.30 16.12 -7.59
N ALA A 175 -3.03 15.42 -6.47
CA ALA A 175 -3.37 15.88 -5.12
C ALA A 175 -2.22 16.59 -4.39
N GLU A 176 -1.10 16.83 -5.07
CA GLU A 176 0.12 17.42 -4.50
C GLU A 176 0.58 16.70 -3.21
N ALA A 177 0.49 15.37 -3.22
CA ALA A 177 0.75 14.55 -2.04
C ALA A 177 1.69 13.37 -2.34
N HIS A 178 2.59 13.11 -1.39
CA HIS A 178 3.41 11.91 -1.39
C HIS A 178 2.62 10.72 -0.82
N GLY A 179 2.39 9.72 -1.66
CA GLY A 179 1.72 8.49 -1.30
C GLY A 179 2.62 7.51 -0.53
N PRO A 180 2.06 6.38 -0.07
CA PRO A 180 2.79 5.38 0.69
C PRO A 180 3.76 4.55 -0.17
N ILE A 181 4.50 3.67 0.50
CA ILE A 181 5.31 2.63 -0.16
C ILE A 181 4.40 1.43 -0.44
N TRP A 182 4.19 1.08 -1.70
CA TRP A 182 3.41 -0.07 -2.12
C TRP A 182 4.30 -1.32 -2.25
N VAL A 183 4.03 -2.32 -1.42
CA VAL A 183 4.72 -3.62 -1.39
C VAL A 183 3.84 -4.66 -2.04
N LYS A 184 4.35 -5.41 -3.02
CA LYS A 184 3.58 -6.32 -3.89
C LYS A 184 4.09 -7.76 -3.83
N GLY A 185 3.25 -8.72 -4.22
CA GLY A 185 3.63 -10.11 -4.45
C GLY A 185 3.97 -10.91 -3.17
N GLY A 186 3.34 -10.59 -2.04
CA GLY A 186 3.52 -11.38 -0.82
C GLY A 186 4.91 -11.29 -0.19
N ILE A 187 5.61 -10.16 -0.34
CA ILE A 187 6.91 -9.93 0.33
C ILE A 187 6.68 -9.96 1.86
N PRO A 188 7.36 -10.83 2.62
CA PRO A 188 7.25 -10.88 4.08
C PRO A 188 7.76 -9.59 4.74
N ILE A 189 7.07 -9.15 5.78
CA ILE A 189 7.43 -7.98 6.59
C ILE A 189 7.67 -8.43 8.03
N GLU A 190 8.89 -8.22 8.52
CA GLU A 190 9.34 -8.50 9.88
C GLU A 190 9.27 -7.20 10.69
N ASP A 191 8.62 -7.23 11.86
CA ASP A 191 8.59 -6.12 12.82
C ASP A 191 9.95 -5.93 13.52
N ALA A 192 10.08 -4.86 14.30
CA ALA A 192 11.32 -4.56 15.04
C ALA A 192 11.67 -5.62 16.10
N ASN A 193 10.71 -6.43 16.54
CA ASN A 193 10.89 -7.50 17.53
C ASN A 193 11.20 -8.87 16.90
N GLY A 194 11.16 -8.98 15.57
CA GLY A 194 11.43 -10.21 14.83
C GLY A 194 10.20 -11.07 14.52
N HIS A 195 8.98 -10.57 14.77
CA HIS A 195 7.75 -11.25 14.36
C HIS A 195 7.35 -10.83 12.95
N PHE A 196 6.73 -11.75 12.21
CA PHE A 196 6.23 -11.44 10.86
C PHE A 196 4.77 -11.01 10.90
N TYR A 197 4.46 -9.92 10.23
CA TYR A 197 3.07 -9.57 9.91
C TYR A 197 2.45 -10.64 8.97
N PRO A 198 1.12 -10.85 9.02
CA PRO A 198 0.45 -11.73 8.08
C PRO A 198 0.77 -11.37 6.62
N ILE A 199 1.19 -12.37 5.84
CA ILE A 199 1.51 -12.19 4.42
C ILE A 199 0.23 -11.86 3.65
N ARG A 200 0.31 -10.85 2.78
CA ARG A 200 -0.79 -10.40 1.91
C ARG A 200 -0.26 -10.19 0.50
N ASN A 201 -1.12 -10.34 -0.51
CA ASN A 201 -0.76 -10.11 -1.91
C ASN A 201 -0.12 -8.73 -2.13
N ARG A 202 -0.67 -7.70 -1.49
CA ARG A 202 -0.12 -6.34 -1.46
C ARG A 202 -0.44 -5.62 -0.16
N VAL A 203 0.40 -4.66 0.22
CA VAL A 203 0.18 -3.74 1.35
C VAL A 203 0.82 -2.38 1.08
N THR A 204 0.43 -1.37 1.85
CA THR A 204 1.08 -0.06 1.86
C THR A 204 1.75 0.24 3.18
N LEU A 205 3.03 0.61 3.15
CA LEU A 205 3.80 1.04 4.32
C LEU A 205 3.81 2.57 4.46
N CYS A 206 3.86 3.03 5.70
CA CYS A 206 3.95 4.44 6.04
C CYS A 206 5.29 5.04 5.59
N ARG A 207 5.21 6.05 4.73
CA ARG A 207 6.37 6.83 4.27
C ARG A 207 6.58 8.12 5.07
N CYS A 208 5.49 8.73 5.53
CA CYS A 208 5.49 10.08 6.10
C CYS A 208 5.90 10.15 7.58
N GLY A 209 6.09 9.02 8.26
CA GLY A 209 6.39 8.95 9.69
C GLY A 209 5.20 9.21 10.63
N LYS A 210 4.05 9.67 10.13
CA LYS A 210 2.93 10.14 10.98
C LYS A 210 1.75 9.17 11.10
N SER A 211 1.78 8.02 10.45
CA SER A 211 0.68 7.05 10.54
C SER A 211 0.40 6.63 12.00
N LYS A 212 -0.87 6.42 12.31
CA LYS A 212 -1.35 5.83 13.58
C LYS A 212 -1.46 4.30 13.49
N ASN A 213 -1.22 3.71 12.32
CA ASN A 213 -1.20 2.26 12.07
C ASN A 213 0.19 1.77 11.64
N LYS A 214 1.27 2.32 12.20
CA LYS A 214 2.65 1.95 11.82
C LYS A 214 2.88 0.45 11.99
N PRO A 215 3.54 -0.24 11.05
CA PRO A 215 4.30 0.31 9.93
C PRO A 215 3.46 0.57 8.67
N PHE A 216 2.17 0.30 8.68
CA PHE A 216 1.29 0.48 7.53
C PHE A 216 0.84 1.92 7.37
N CYS A 217 0.40 2.27 6.16
CA CYS A 217 -0.23 3.55 5.89
C CYS A 217 -1.71 3.53 6.33
N ASP A 218 -2.16 4.63 6.91
CA ASP A 218 -3.56 4.90 7.29
C ASP A 218 -4.07 6.21 6.68
N ALA A 219 -3.48 6.60 5.54
CA ALA A 219 -3.76 7.85 4.83
C ALA A 219 -3.47 9.17 5.59
N THR A 220 -2.87 9.15 6.78
CA THR A 220 -2.46 10.38 7.50
C THR A 220 -1.60 11.31 6.64
N HIS A 221 -0.87 10.78 5.66
CA HIS A 221 -0.08 11.58 4.71
C HIS A 221 -0.89 12.64 3.94
N MET A 222 -2.18 12.39 3.68
CA MET A 222 -3.06 13.33 2.97
C MET A 222 -3.39 14.58 3.79
N GLN A 223 -3.26 14.52 5.12
CA GLN A 223 -3.55 15.64 6.02
C GLN A 223 -2.32 16.53 6.25
N ASN A 224 -1.15 16.13 5.77
CA ASN A 224 0.13 16.82 6.01
C ASN A 224 0.49 17.84 4.93
N GLN A 225 -0.50 18.38 4.18
CA GLN A 225 -0.27 19.40 3.16
C GLN A 225 0.53 20.58 3.75
N GLY A 226 1.82 20.67 3.43
CA GLY A 226 2.69 21.80 3.82
C GLY A 226 4.06 21.49 4.45
N GLU A 227 4.42 20.23 4.70
CA GLU A 227 5.79 19.87 5.18
C GLU A 227 6.64 19.17 4.10
N LEU A 228 6.37 19.44 2.83
CA LEU A 228 7.20 18.95 1.74
C LEU A 228 8.29 20.00 1.48
N LYS A 229 9.55 19.64 1.74
CA LYS A 229 10.68 20.33 1.11
C LYS A 229 10.95 19.65 -0.22
N ASP A 230 10.94 20.43 -1.29
CA ASP A 230 11.39 20.03 -2.63
C ASP A 230 12.78 19.39 -2.61
#